data_AF-A0A7S2RMP0-F1
#
_entry.id   AF-A0A7S2RMP0-F1
#
_cell.length_a   1.000
_cell.length_b   1.000
_cell.length_c   1.000
_cell.angle_alpha   90.00
_cell.angle_beta   90.00
_cell.angle_gamma   90.00
#
_symmetry.space_group_name_H-M   'P 1'
#
loop_
_entity.id
_entity.type
_entity.pdbx_description
1 polymer ?
#
loop_
_entity_poly.entity_id
_entity_poly.type
_entity_poly.pdbx_seq_one_letter_code
_entity_poly.pdbx_strand_id
1 'polypeptide(L)'
;ASSEVSDAHATQGSTDPGDGHRAHGGQAHGISPRIEKLVPGKESVEMVDQENAIMYRLMADRVGLLVSVRTALASRERVNQDVRRKRADLKARQEALASAESRLASAPDAQRSQRSHELDLATQARQQAQEDLEAAKVVLSEATQRVDAGWARVRQSWQRELKKALTELVLLHERVHQLRHATFSHLARELEAEAPHVHSLEGEATASSRRRNADLDLDLEEGEAAV
;
A
#
# COMPACT_ATOMS: atom_id res chain seq x y z
N ALA A 1 0.34 4.89 -31.02
CA ALA A 1 0.83 6.28 -30.89
C ALA A 1 2.34 6.22 -30.87
N SER A 2 2.94 6.57 -32.00
CA SER A 2 4.37 6.75 -32.21
C SER A 2 4.84 8.09 -31.62
N SER A 3 6.06 8.19 -31.11
CA SER A 3 6.98 9.28 -31.49
C SER A 3 8.41 9.02 -30.99
N GLU A 4 9.32 9.37 -31.88
CA GLU A 4 10.78 9.28 -31.89
C GLU A 4 11.50 10.47 -31.21
N VAL A 5 12.76 10.22 -30.83
CA VAL A 5 13.98 11.06 -30.98
C VAL A 5 14.09 12.40 -30.22
N SER A 6 15.20 12.57 -29.48
CA SER A 6 16.12 13.72 -29.67
C SER A 6 17.51 13.47 -29.09
N ASP A 7 18.50 13.74 -29.94
CA ASP A 7 19.93 13.66 -29.78
C ASP A 7 20.55 14.71 -28.83
N ALA A 8 21.73 14.33 -28.33
CA ALA A 8 22.96 15.10 -28.16
C ALA A 8 22.93 16.53 -27.59
N HIS A 9 23.66 16.71 -26.48
CA HIS A 9 24.76 17.68 -26.44
C HIS A 9 25.93 17.12 -25.59
N ALA A 10 27.02 16.81 -26.28
CA ALA A 10 28.34 16.74 -25.68
C ALA A 10 28.86 18.18 -25.50
N THR A 11 29.13 18.58 -24.26
CA THR A 11 29.86 19.81 -23.93
C THR A 11 31.23 19.43 -23.39
N GLN A 12 32.21 19.54 -24.29
CA GLN A 12 33.63 19.47 -24.03
C GLN A 12 34.16 20.91 -23.93
N GLY A 13 34.91 21.24 -22.87
CA GLY A 13 35.89 22.32 -22.89
C GLY A 13 35.59 23.56 -22.03
N SER A 14 36.16 23.60 -20.81
CA SER A 14 37.09 24.67 -20.44
C SER A 14 37.92 24.22 -19.24
N THR A 15 39.11 23.72 -19.53
CA THR A 15 40.19 23.52 -18.57
C THR A 15 40.77 24.89 -18.24
N ASP A 16 40.66 25.31 -16.98
CA ASP A 16 41.31 26.51 -16.44
C ASP A 16 42.58 26.08 -15.69
N PRO A 17 43.80 26.38 -16.20
CA PRO A 17 45.05 26.00 -15.56
C PRO A 17 45.65 27.22 -14.86
N GLY A 18 45.12 27.60 -13.70
CA GLY A 18 45.58 28.82 -13.07
C GLY A 18 44.98 29.10 -11.70
N ASP A 19 45.24 28.24 -10.71
CA ASP A 19 45.67 28.77 -9.42
C ASP A 19 46.35 27.71 -8.54
N GLY A 20 47.67 27.71 -8.62
CA GLY A 20 48.53 27.06 -7.64
C GLY A 20 48.69 27.96 -6.43
N HIS A 21 47.77 27.88 -5.47
CA HIS A 21 48.02 28.41 -4.13
C HIS A 21 47.50 27.45 -3.05
N ARG A 22 48.43 26.59 -2.60
CA ARG A 22 48.46 25.92 -1.29
C ARG A 22 47.10 25.70 -0.62
N ALA A 23 46.37 24.69 -1.07
CA ALA A 23 45.73 23.80 -0.09
C ALA A 23 46.87 23.06 0.61
N HIS A 24 47.36 23.62 1.72
CA HIS A 24 48.10 22.82 2.68
C HIS A 24 47.27 21.57 2.94
N GLY A 25 47.88 20.40 2.74
CA GLY A 25 47.28 19.11 3.01
C GLY A 25 46.93 18.99 4.48
N GLY A 26 45.79 19.55 4.87
CA GLY A 26 44.97 18.94 5.89
C GLY A 26 44.64 17.56 5.34
N GLN A 27 45.44 16.57 5.70
CA GLN A 27 44.98 15.20 5.73
C GLN A 27 43.67 15.28 6.51
N ALA A 28 42.54 15.26 5.79
CA ALA A 28 41.31 14.84 6.41
C ALA A 28 41.66 13.45 6.92
N HIS A 29 41.99 13.35 8.22
CA HIS A 29 42.11 12.09 8.92
C HIS A 29 40.75 11.44 8.69
N GLY A 30 40.72 10.58 7.67
CA GLY A 30 39.51 9.92 7.22
C GLY A 30 38.86 9.30 8.42
N ILE A 31 37.55 9.52 8.55
CA ILE A 31 36.69 8.77 9.46
C ILE A 31 37.21 7.34 9.47
N SER A 32 37.70 6.87 10.63
CA SER A 32 38.40 5.59 10.73
C SER A 32 37.63 4.50 9.96
N PRO A 33 38.29 3.58 9.21
CA PRO A 33 37.63 2.46 8.54
C PRO A 33 36.76 1.59 9.46
N ARG A 34 36.90 1.75 10.79
CA ARG A 34 36.04 1.16 11.81
C ARG A 34 34.67 1.86 11.93
N ILE A 35 34.61 3.18 11.72
CA ILE A 35 33.38 3.99 11.77
C ILE A 35 32.58 3.87 10.47
N GLU A 36 33.22 3.76 9.30
CA GLU A 36 32.51 3.50 8.03
C GLU A 36 31.73 2.16 8.03
N LYS A 37 32.19 1.17 8.81
CA LYS A 37 31.50 -0.12 8.99
C LYS A 37 30.31 -0.06 9.95
N LEU A 38 30.10 1.05 10.66
CA LEU A 38 29.02 1.20 11.66
C LEU A 38 27.72 1.78 11.07
N VAL A 39 27.68 2.13 9.78
CA VAL A 39 26.46 2.59 9.13
C VAL A 39 25.54 1.39 8.89
N PRO A 40 24.31 1.35 9.45
CA PRO A 40 23.39 0.22 9.33
C PRO A 40 22.74 0.22 7.94
N GLY A 41 23.52 -0.08 6.90
CA GLY A 41 23.08 0.07 5.51
C GLY A 41 22.19 -1.06 5.01
N LYS A 42 22.40 -2.30 5.47
CA LYS A 42 21.66 -3.48 4.96
C LYS A 42 20.42 -3.81 5.80
N GLU A 43 20.55 -3.84 7.11
CA GLU A 43 19.44 -4.17 8.03
C GLU A 43 18.32 -3.13 8.01
N SER A 44 18.64 -1.85 7.73
CA SER A 44 17.63 -0.79 7.61
C SER A 44 16.78 -0.93 6.34
N VAL A 45 17.39 -1.29 5.21
CA VAL A 45 16.69 -1.52 3.93
C VAL A 45 15.78 -2.74 4.02
N GLU A 46 16.27 -3.85 4.60
CA GLU A 46 15.47 -5.07 4.79
C GLU A 46 14.24 -4.84 5.69
N MET A 47 14.33 -3.96 6.68
CA MET A 47 13.17 -3.64 7.53
C MET A 47 12.13 -2.76 6.81
N VAL A 48 12.55 -1.83 5.94
CA VAL A 48 11.63 -1.09 5.06
C VAL A 48 10.90 -2.03 4.09
N ASP A 49 11.59 -3.02 3.55
CA ASP A 49 10.98 -4.04 2.69
C ASP A 49 9.94 -4.89 3.45
N GLN A 50 10.21 -5.20 4.72
CA GLN A 50 9.23 -5.89 5.58
C GLN A 50 8.00 -5.03 5.88
N GLU A 51 8.17 -3.74 6.19
CA GLU A 51 7.05 -2.80 6.36
C GLU A 51 6.17 -2.75 5.10
N ASN A 52 6.79 -2.60 3.93
CA ASN A 52 6.11 -2.57 2.66
C ASN A 52 5.38 -3.90 2.37
N ALA A 53 6.00 -5.05 2.66
CA ALA A 53 5.39 -6.37 2.46
C ALA A 53 4.12 -6.56 3.33
N ILE A 54 4.14 -6.11 4.59
CA ILE A 54 2.99 -6.15 5.49
C ILE A 54 1.83 -5.31 4.90
N MET A 55 2.14 -4.11 4.42
CA MET A 55 1.15 -3.20 3.83
C MET A 55 0.55 -3.74 2.54
N TYR A 56 1.39 -4.25 1.63
CA TYR A 56 0.93 -4.84 0.37
C TYR A 56 0.02 -6.05 0.58
N ARG A 57 0.37 -6.94 1.51
CA ARG A 57 -0.46 -8.10 1.86
C ARG A 57 -1.85 -7.66 2.37
N LEU A 58 -1.89 -6.68 3.28
CA LEU A 58 -3.14 -6.14 3.82
C LEU A 58 -4.03 -5.54 2.71
N MET A 59 -3.43 -4.83 1.75
CA MET A 59 -4.15 -4.25 0.63
C MET A 59 -4.64 -5.31 -0.36
N ALA A 60 -3.83 -6.30 -0.69
CA ALA A 60 -4.18 -7.36 -1.65
C ALA A 60 -5.40 -8.16 -1.18
N ASP A 61 -5.41 -8.62 0.07
CA ASP A 61 -6.52 -9.38 0.65
C ASP A 61 -7.81 -8.54 0.67
N ARG A 62 -7.69 -7.23 0.96
CA ARG A 62 -8.80 -6.28 0.95
C ARG A 62 -9.41 -6.13 -0.44
N VAL A 63 -8.58 -5.92 -1.45
CA VAL A 63 -9.02 -5.76 -2.84
C VAL A 63 -9.76 -7.01 -3.29
N GLY A 64 -9.24 -8.20 -2.98
CA GLY A 64 -9.90 -9.47 -3.29
C GLY A 64 -11.31 -9.57 -2.69
N LEU A 65 -11.47 -9.24 -1.41
CA LEU A 65 -12.78 -9.26 -0.75
C LEU A 65 -13.76 -8.24 -1.33
N LEU A 66 -13.29 -7.02 -1.63
CA LEU A 66 -14.13 -5.97 -2.23
C LEU A 66 -14.58 -6.35 -3.66
N VAL A 67 -13.72 -6.99 -4.44
CA VAL A 67 -14.07 -7.52 -5.77
C VAL A 67 -15.14 -8.61 -5.66
N SER A 68 -15.04 -9.49 -4.66
CA SER A 68 -16.07 -10.51 -4.41
C SER A 68 -17.42 -9.88 -4.04
N VAL A 69 -17.44 -8.88 -3.15
CA VAL A 69 -18.66 -8.14 -2.79
C VAL A 69 -19.26 -7.42 -4.00
N ARG A 70 -18.43 -6.76 -4.82
CA ARG A 70 -18.88 -6.11 -6.06
C ARG A 70 -19.54 -7.11 -7.02
N THR A 71 -18.96 -8.29 -7.16
CA THR A 71 -19.49 -9.36 -8.01
C THR A 71 -20.84 -9.86 -7.49
N ALA A 72 -20.97 -10.02 -6.17
CA ALA A 72 -22.23 -10.40 -5.53
C ALA A 72 -23.31 -9.32 -5.71
N LEU A 73 -22.97 -8.03 -5.58
CA LEU A 73 -23.87 -6.91 -5.83
C LEU A 73 -24.36 -6.89 -7.29
N ALA A 74 -23.46 -7.07 -8.26
CA ALA A 74 -23.82 -7.16 -9.67
C ALA A 74 -24.74 -8.36 -9.96
N SER A 75 -24.54 -9.49 -9.26
CA SER A 75 -25.46 -10.62 -9.34
C SER A 75 -26.83 -10.28 -8.76
N ARG A 76 -26.89 -9.66 -7.57
CA ARG A 76 -28.14 -9.23 -6.93
C ARG A 76 -28.94 -8.28 -7.81
N GLU A 77 -28.25 -7.34 -8.47
CA GLU A 77 -28.91 -6.39 -9.35
C GLU A 77 -29.55 -7.06 -10.57
N ARG A 78 -28.87 -8.03 -11.19
CA ARG A 78 -29.46 -8.84 -12.28
C ARG A 78 -30.71 -9.59 -11.84
N VAL A 79 -30.68 -10.21 -10.65
CA VAL A 79 -31.84 -10.92 -10.10
C VAL A 79 -32.97 -9.95 -9.77
N ASN A 80 -32.67 -8.77 -9.23
CA ASN A 80 -33.66 -7.72 -8.96
C ASN A 80 -34.36 -7.26 -10.25
N GLN A 81 -33.60 -7.10 -11.35
CA GLN A 81 -34.16 -6.79 -12.66
C GLN A 81 -35.06 -7.91 -13.18
N ASP A 82 -34.72 -9.18 -12.94
CA ASP A 82 -35.56 -10.31 -13.29
C ASP A 82 -36.88 -10.32 -12.49
N VAL A 83 -36.83 -10.09 -11.17
CA VAL A 83 -38.03 -9.93 -10.33
C VAL A 83 -38.92 -8.81 -10.86
N ARG A 84 -38.36 -7.67 -11.29
CA ARG A 84 -39.14 -6.59 -11.90
C ARG A 84 -39.82 -7.01 -13.20
N ARG A 85 -39.13 -7.76 -14.06
CA ARG A 85 -39.68 -8.31 -15.30
C ARG A 85 -40.81 -9.30 -15.02
N LYS A 86 -40.60 -10.26 -14.10
CA LYS A 86 -41.62 -11.23 -13.68
C LYS A 86 -42.84 -10.56 -13.05
N ARG A 87 -42.64 -9.48 -12.30
CA ARG A 87 -43.74 -8.67 -11.75
C ARG A 87 -44.56 -7.98 -12.83
N ALA A 88 -43.91 -7.47 -13.87
CA ALA A 88 -44.59 -6.87 -15.02
C ALA A 88 -45.36 -7.93 -15.83
N ASP A 89 -44.78 -9.11 -16.05
CA ASP A 89 -45.47 -10.24 -16.71
C ASP A 89 -46.71 -10.68 -15.93
N LEU A 90 -46.60 -10.88 -14.61
CA LEU A 90 -47.74 -11.20 -13.76
C LEU A 90 -48.87 -10.17 -13.90
N LYS A 91 -48.53 -8.87 -13.92
CA LYS A 91 -49.52 -7.80 -14.13
C LYS A 91 -50.21 -7.93 -15.50
N ALA A 92 -49.45 -8.19 -16.56
CA ALA A 92 -50.02 -8.42 -17.89
C ALA A 92 -50.93 -9.67 -17.93
N ARG A 93 -50.58 -10.75 -17.21
CA ARG A 93 -51.43 -11.94 -17.09
C ARG A 93 -52.72 -11.68 -16.30
N GLN A 94 -52.67 -10.83 -15.27
CA GLN A 94 -53.86 -10.40 -14.53
C GLN A 94 -54.81 -9.58 -15.41
N GLU A 95 -54.28 -8.67 -16.22
CA GLU A 95 -55.08 -7.89 -17.19
C GLU A 95 -55.71 -8.79 -18.27
N ALA A 96 -54.95 -9.78 -18.78
CA ALA A 96 -55.46 -10.76 -19.74
C ALA A 96 -56.57 -11.64 -19.13
N LEU A 97 -56.44 -12.04 -17.87
CA LEU A 97 -57.47 -12.78 -17.14
C LEU A 97 -58.75 -11.95 -17.01
N ALA A 98 -58.66 -10.70 -16.53
CA ALA A 98 -59.81 -9.81 -16.42
C ALA A 98 -60.50 -9.58 -17.78
N SER A 99 -59.72 -9.50 -18.86
CA SER A 99 -60.24 -9.41 -20.23
C SER A 99 -60.98 -10.69 -20.66
N ALA A 100 -60.47 -11.87 -20.31
CA ALA A 100 -61.12 -13.15 -20.59
C ALA A 100 -62.44 -13.30 -19.80
N GLU A 101 -62.46 -12.91 -18.53
CA GLU A 101 -63.67 -12.87 -17.69
C GLU A 101 -64.74 -11.97 -18.30
N SER A 102 -64.36 -10.76 -18.72
CA SER A 102 -65.28 -9.82 -19.40
C SER A 102 -65.83 -10.37 -20.72
N ARG A 103 -65.01 -11.07 -21.51
CA ARG A 103 -65.46 -11.74 -22.75
C ARG A 103 -66.39 -12.92 -22.47
N LEU A 104 -66.16 -13.70 -21.42
CA LEU A 104 -67.04 -14.80 -21.02
C LEU A 104 -68.41 -14.27 -20.55
N ALA A 105 -68.42 -13.21 -19.73
CA ALA A 105 -69.65 -12.60 -19.21
C ALA A 105 -70.56 -12.04 -20.32
N SER A 106 -69.98 -11.63 -21.46
CA SER A 106 -70.69 -11.09 -22.62
C SER A 106 -70.93 -12.12 -23.74
N ALA A 107 -70.50 -13.38 -23.57
CA ALA A 107 -70.56 -14.37 -24.64
C ALA A 107 -71.97 -14.97 -24.85
N PRO A 108 -72.41 -15.12 -26.12
CA PRO A 108 -73.61 -15.89 -26.44
C PRO A 108 -73.41 -17.38 -26.14
N ASP A 109 -74.49 -18.11 -25.84
CA ASP A 109 -74.45 -19.51 -25.38
C ASP A 109 -73.61 -20.43 -26.27
N ALA A 110 -73.73 -20.27 -27.59
CA ALA A 110 -72.98 -21.05 -28.58
C ALA A 110 -71.44 -20.89 -28.48
N GLN A 111 -70.95 -19.80 -27.90
CA GLN A 111 -69.51 -19.51 -27.74
C GLN A 111 -69.01 -19.71 -26.30
N ARG A 112 -69.89 -19.97 -25.33
CA ARG A 112 -69.52 -20.04 -23.90
C ARG A 112 -68.48 -21.12 -23.59
N SER A 113 -68.57 -22.28 -24.23
CA SER A 113 -67.59 -23.36 -24.03
C SER A 113 -66.17 -22.92 -24.44
N GLN A 114 -66.02 -22.27 -25.60
CA GLN A 114 -64.73 -21.75 -26.05
C GLN A 114 -64.18 -20.66 -25.11
N ARG A 115 -65.04 -19.73 -24.67
CA ARG A 115 -64.63 -18.66 -23.75
C ARG A 115 -64.27 -19.17 -22.36
N SER A 116 -64.95 -20.22 -21.88
CA SER A 116 -64.57 -20.90 -20.64
C SER A 116 -63.17 -21.49 -20.74
N HIS A 117 -62.83 -22.12 -21.86
CA HIS A 117 -61.49 -22.65 -22.08
C HIS A 117 -60.41 -21.54 -22.15
N GLU A 118 -60.70 -20.41 -22.80
CA GLU A 118 -59.81 -19.24 -22.79
C GLU A 118 -59.57 -18.71 -21.36
N LEU A 119 -60.61 -18.70 -20.52
CA LEU A 119 -60.51 -18.29 -19.11
C LEU A 119 -59.64 -19.26 -18.31
N ASP A 120 -59.78 -20.57 -18.51
CA ASP A 120 -58.98 -21.58 -17.85
C ASP A 120 -57.49 -21.42 -18.20
N LEU A 121 -57.17 -21.22 -19.48
CA LEU A 121 -55.80 -20.97 -19.94
C LEU A 121 -55.22 -19.67 -19.35
N ALA A 122 -56.02 -18.60 -19.28
CA ALA A 122 -55.59 -17.34 -18.66
C ALA A 122 -55.34 -17.50 -17.15
N THR A 123 -56.17 -18.29 -16.47
CA THR A 123 -56.04 -18.60 -15.04
C THR A 123 -54.76 -19.37 -14.77
N GLN A 124 -54.49 -20.42 -15.56
CA GLN A 124 -53.25 -21.20 -15.48
C GLN A 124 -52.01 -20.33 -15.76
N ALA A 125 -52.04 -19.49 -16.80
CA ALA A 125 -50.93 -18.60 -17.12
C ALA A 125 -50.64 -17.58 -16.01
N ARG A 126 -51.69 -17.02 -15.37
CA ARG A 126 -51.54 -16.14 -14.21
C ARG A 126 -50.94 -16.88 -13.01
N GLN A 127 -51.35 -18.12 -12.77
CA GLN A 127 -50.83 -18.95 -11.70
C GLN A 127 -49.34 -19.26 -11.90
N GLN A 128 -48.93 -19.65 -13.12
CA GLN A 128 -47.52 -19.88 -13.44
C GLN A 128 -46.68 -18.61 -13.27
N ALA A 129 -47.16 -17.45 -13.74
CA ALA A 129 -46.44 -16.19 -13.58
C ALA A 129 -46.26 -15.79 -12.11
N GLN A 130 -47.23 -16.13 -11.25
CA GLN A 130 -47.15 -15.92 -9.80
C GLN A 130 -46.07 -16.82 -9.18
N GLU A 131 -46.05 -18.11 -9.54
CA GLU A 131 -45.05 -19.07 -9.05
C GLU A 131 -43.63 -18.66 -9.49
N ASP A 132 -43.46 -18.27 -10.75
CA ASP A 132 -42.21 -17.74 -11.28
C ASP A 132 -41.72 -16.50 -10.52
N LEU A 133 -42.64 -15.58 -10.17
CA LEU A 133 -42.30 -14.39 -9.41
C LEU A 133 -41.85 -14.74 -7.99
N GLU A 134 -42.54 -15.66 -7.31
CA GLU A 134 -42.14 -16.10 -5.98
C GLU A 134 -40.79 -16.82 -6.00
N ALA A 135 -40.53 -17.67 -7.00
CA ALA A 135 -39.22 -18.30 -7.19
C ALA A 135 -38.12 -17.25 -7.39
N ALA A 136 -38.34 -16.23 -8.23
CA ALA A 136 -37.38 -15.15 -8.45
C ALA A 136 -37.10 -14.33 -7.18
N LYS A 137 -38.11 -14.11 -6.32
CA LYS A 137 -37.93 -13.45 -5.01
C LYS A 137 -37.08 -14.27 -4.04
N VAL A 138 -37.23 -15.60 -4.02
CA VAL A 138 -36.37 -16.47 -3.21
C VAL A 138 -34.91 -16.33 -3.65
N VAL A 139 -34.65 -16.38 -4.96
CA VAL A 139 -33.29 -16.16 -5.51
C VAL A 139 -32.76 -14.76 -5.16
N LEU A 140 -33.62 -13.73 -5.15
CA LEU A 140 -33.22 -12.37 -4.73
C LEU A 140 -32.82 -12.32 -3.26
N SER A 141 -33.56 -13.01 -2.39
CA SER A 141 -33.25 -13.15 -0.97
C SER A 141 -31.88 -13.78 -0.78
N GLU A 142 -31.61 -14.91 -1.45
CA GLU A 142 -30.29 -15.56 -1.41
C GLU A 142 -29.17 -14.67 -1.92
N ALA A 143 -29.39 -13.96 -3.03
CA ALA A 143 -28.40 -13.03 -3.58
C ALA A 143 -28.11 -11.88 -2.59
N THR A 144 -29.12 -11.43 -1.84
CA THR A 144 -28.97 -10.42 -0.78
C THR A 144 -28.15 -10.97 0.37
N GLN A 145 -28.46 -12.18 0.86
CA GLN A 145 -27.69 -12.84 1.93
C GLN A 145 -26.23 -13.03 1.55
N ARG A 146 -25.92 -13.36 0.29
CA ARG A 146 -24.53 -13.47 -0.19
C ARG A 146 -23.77 -12.13 -0.13
N VAL A 147 -24.45 -11.03 -0.47
CA VAL A 147 -23.88 -9.67 -0.34
C VAL A 147 -23.60 -9.35 1.12
N ASP A 148 -24.55 -9.61 2.00
CA ASP A 148 -24.42 -9.34 3.45
C ASP A 148 -23.30 -10.18 4.08
N ALA A 149 -23.22 -11.46 3.72
CA ALA A 149 -22.12 -12.34 4.12
C ALA A 149 -20.76 -11.86 3.58
N GLY A 150 -20.74 -11.32 2.36
CA GLY A 150 -19.55 -10.66 1.80
C GLY A 150 -19.10 -9.47 2.64
N TRP A 151 -20.00 -8.56 2.98
CA TRP A 151 -19.70 -7.41 3.84
C TRP A 151 -19.32 -7.80 5.27
N ALA A 152 -19.94 -8.83 5.83
CA ALA A 152 -19.55 -9.39 7.12
C ALA A 152 -18.10 -9.88 7.10
N ARG A 153 -17.71 -10.62 6.05
CA ARG A 153 -16.32 -11.07 5.85
C ARG A 153 -15.34 -9.90 5.71
N VAL A 154 -15.68 -8.86 4.95
CA VAL A 154 -14.87 -7.64 4.83
C VAL A 154 -14.63 -6.98 6.20
N ARG A 155 -15.68 -6.84 7.01
CA ARG A 155 -15.57 -6.25 8.36
C ARG A 155 -14.73 -7.10 9.30
N GLN A 156 -14.95 -8.41 9.32
CA GLN A 156 -14.21 -9.33 10.17
C GLN A 156 -12.73 -9.40 9.79
N SER A 157 -12.43 -9.49 8.48
CA SER A 157 -11.06 -9.43 7.95
C SER A 157 -10.39 -8.11 8.33
N TRP A 158 -11.09 -6.98 8.19
CA TRP A 158 -10.54 -5.67 8.59
C TRP A 158 -10.09 -5.65 10.05
N GLN A 159 -10.98 -6.04 10.97
CA GLN A 159 -10.68 -5.97 12.39
C GLN A 159 -9.52 -6.89 12.76
N ARG A 160 -9.46 -8.08 12.18
CA ARG A 160 -8.41 -9.07 12.49
C ARG A 160 -7.08 -8.74 11.82
N GLU A 161 -7.08 -8.56 10.51
CA GLU A 161 -5.85 -8.38 9.73
C GLU A 161 -5.23 -7.00 9.97
N LEU A 162 -6.03 -5.94 10.17
CA LEU A 162 -5.47 -4.63 10.55
C LEU A 162 -4.80 -4.71 11.92
N LYS A 163 -5.45 -5.34 12.91
CA LYS A 163 -4.87 -5.51 14.25
C LYS A 163 -3.55 -6.28 14.18
N LYS A 164 -3.52 -7.37 13.40
CA LYS A 164 -2.33 -8.17 13.17
C LYS A 164 -1.22 -7.36 12.49
N ALA A 165 -1.53 -6.67 11.40
CA ALA A 165 -0.58 -5.82 10.67
C ALA A 165 -0.02 -4.71 11.55
N LEU A 166 -0.86 -4.01 12.34
CA LEU A 166 -0.40 -3.00 13.28
C LEU A 166 0.51 -3.59 14.36
N THR A 167 0.21 -4.79 14.85
CA THR A 167 1.06 -5.48 15.83
C THR A 167 2.41 -5.84 15.21
N GLU A 168 2.43 -6.37 13.98
CA GLU A 168 3.68 -6.67 13.26
C GLU A 168 4.51 -5.41 13.01
N LEU A 169 3.88 -4.30 12.61
CA LEU A 169 4.56 -3.02 12.41
C LEU A 169 5.13 -2.45 13.71
N VAL A 170 4.39 -2.54 14.82
CA VAL A 170 4.89 -2.09 16.13
C VAL A 170 6.10 -2.90 16.57
N LEU A 171 6.07 -4.24 16.42
CA LEU A 171 7.20 -5.11 16.74
C LEU A 171 8.41 -4.84 15.85
N LEU A 172 8.17 -4.57 14.55
CA LEU A 172 9.23 -4.20 13.62
C LEU A 172 9.86 -2.86 14.01
N HIS A 173 9.04 -1.87 14.37
CA HIS A 173 9.51 -0.57 14.83
C HIS A 173 10.30 -0.67 16.14
N GLU A 174 9.84 -1.49 17.09
CA GLU A 174 10.58 -1.78 18.32
C GLU A 174 11.95 -2.38 18.02
N ARG A 175 12.02 -3.34 17.09
CA ARG A 175 13.28 -3.94 16.64
C ARG A 175 14.21 -2.91 15.98
N VAL A 176 13.69 -2.03 15.13
CA VAL A 176 14.46 -0.90 14.56
C VAL A 176 15.05 -0.03 15.67
N HIS A 177 14.25 0.30 16.69
CA HIS A 177 14.70 1.10 17.83
C HIS A 177 15.80 0.40 18.64
N GLN A 178 15.63 -0.89 18.93
CA GLN A 178 16.65 -1.67 19.65
C GLN A 178 17.97 -1.74 18.88
N LEU A 179 17.92 -1.96 17.56
CA LEU A 179 19.10 -1.97 16.70
C LEU A 179 19.79 -0.59 16.68
N ARG A 180 19.03 0.49 16.48
CA ARG A 180 19.57 1.86 16.53
C ARG A 180 20.23 2.15 17.87
N HIS A 181 19.59 1.81 18.98
CA HIS A 181 20.14 1.99 20.30
C HIS A 181 21.46 1.22 20.45
N ALA A 182 21.50 -0.06 20.05
CA ALA A 182 22.72 -0.87 20.10
C ALA A 182 23.85 -0.26 19.27
N THR A 183 23.56 0.20 18.04
CA THR A 183 24.53 0.85 17.16
C THR A 183 25.07 2.15 17.78
N PHE A 184 24.20 3.00 18.33
CA PHE A 184 24.62 4.24 18.97
C PHE A 184 25.42 3.99 20.25
N SER A 185 25.02 3.02 21.08
CA SER A 185 25.79 2.62 22.27
C SER A 185 27.14 2.02 21.92
N HIS A 186 27.25 1.30 20.80
CA HIS A 186 28.53 0.82 20.29
C HIS A 186 29.40 1.99 19.81
N LEU A 187 28.84 2.88 18.99
CA LEU A 187 29.55 4.06 18.49
C LEU A 187 30.05 4.96 19.64
N ALA A 188 29.23 5.19 20.66
CA ALA A 188 29.62 5.96 21.85
C ALA A 188 30.83 5.32 22.56
N ARG A 189 30.83 4.00 22.75
CA ARG A 189 31.97 3.28 23.37
C ARG A 189 33.23 3.35 22.53
N GLU A 190 33.13 3.22 21.21
CA GLU A 190 34.27 3.37 20.31
C GLU A 190 34.84 4.81 20.37
N LEU A 191 33.97 5.83 20.39
CA LEU A 191 34.41 7.22 20.53
C LEU A 191 35.07 7.49 21.89
N GLU A 192 34.56 6.93 22.98
CA GLU A 192 35.18 7.00 24.31
C GLU A 192 36.55 6.31 24.34
N ALA A 193 36.72 5.19 23.64
CA ALA A 193 37.99 4.46 23.56
C ALA A 193 39.05 5.19 22.70
N GLU A 194 38.63 5.94 21.69
CA GLU A 194 39.51 6.76 20.87
C GLU A 194 39.87 8.10 21.55
N ALA A 195 39.04 8.59 22.48
CA ALA A 195 39.29 9.86 23.17
C ALA A 195 40.69 9.95 23.82
N PRO A 196 41.20 8.95 24.57
CA PRO A 196 42.57 8.97 25.11
C PRO A 196 43.66 9.09 24.02
N HIS A 197 43.46 8.48 22.86
CA HIS A 197 44.41 8.54 21.75
C HIS A 197 44.48 9.95 21.17
N VAL A 198 43.32 10.60 21.00
CA VAL A 198 43.25 12.02 20.58
C VAL A 198 43.97 12.92 21.59
N HIS A 199 43.74 12.73 22.89
CA HIS A 199 44.43 13.50 23.95
C HIS A 199 45.95 13.25 23.96
N SER A 200 46.40 12.02 23.66
CA SER A 200 47.82 11.70 23.53
C SER A 200 48.46 12.44 22.35
N LEU A 201 47.79 12.43 21.19
CA LEU A 201 48.26 13.13 19.99
C LEU A 201 48.31 14.66 20.20
N GLU A 202 47.31 15.24 20.87
CA GLU A 202 47.32 16.65 21.23
C GLU A 202 48.45 16.98 22.23
N GLY A 203 48.67 16.10 23.22
CA GLY A 203 49.77 16.21 24.17
C GLY A 203 51.15 16.15 23.50
N GLU A 204 51.34 15.21 22.57
CA GLU A 204 52.56 15.06 21.77
C GLU A 204 52.78 16.23 20.82
N ALA A 205 51.74 16.71 20.13
CA ALA A 205 51.81 17.87 19.27
C ALA A 205 52.18 19.13 20.06
N THR A 206 51.57 19.32 21.24
CA THR A 206 51.90 20.43 22.14
C THR A 206 53.33 20.32 22.66
N ALA A 207 53.77 19.12 23.04
CA ALA A 207 55.13 18.87 23.51
C ALA A 207 56.18 19.07 22.39
N SER A 208 55.87 18.65 21.16
CA SER A 208 56.72 18.85 19.99
C SER A 208 56.82 20.32 19.59
N SER A 209 55.72 21.07 19.67
CA SER A 209 55.71 22.52 19.41
C SER A 209 56.56 23.28 20.43
N ARG A 210 56.47 22.92 21.72
CA ARG A 210 57.33 23.50 22.76
C ARG A 210 58.82 23.23 22.54
N ARG A 211 59.19 21.99 22.17
CA ARG A 211 60.59 21.66 21.85
C ARG A 211 61.09 22.48 20.68
N ARG A 212 60.31 22.53 19.59
CA ARG A 212 60.66 23.32 18.40
C ARG A 212 60.89 24.79 18.72
N ASN A 213 60.08 25.39 19.61
CA ASN A 213 60.28 26.78 20.01
C ASN A 213 61.54 26.95 20.87
N ALA A 214 61.80 26.04 21.80
CA ALA A 214 63.02 26.09 22.60
C ALA A 214 64.29 25.95 21.76
N ASP A 215 64.28 25.07 20.75
CA ASP A 215 65.38 24.93 19.81
C ASP A 215 65.56 26.22 18.99
N LEU A 216 64.47 26.86 18.56
CA LEU A 216 64.50 28.14 17.85
C LEU A 216 65.06 29.29 18.70
N ASP A 217 64.73 29.32 19.99
CA ASP A 217 65.23 30.32 20.93
C ASP A 217 66.76 30.16 21.13
N LEU A 218 67.25 28.93 21.22
CA LEU A 218 68.68 28.62 21.28
C LEU A 218 69.43 29.05 20.01
N ASP A 219 68.89 28.73 18.83
CA ASP A 219 69.48 29.15 17.55
C ASP A 219 69.55 30.69 17.43
N LEU A 220 68.57 31.41 17.99
CA LEU A 220 68.56 32.88 18.03
C LEU A 220 69.62 33.44 18.98
N GLU A 221 69.76 32.90 20.19
CA GLU A 221 70.81 33.30 21.14
C GLU A 221 72.22 33.05 20.56
N GLU A 222 72.42 31.92 19.89
CA GLU A 222 73.68 31.61 19.21
C GLU A 222 73.94 32.55 18.02
N GLY A 223 72.90 32.86 17.24
CA GLY A 223 72.96 33.82 16.15
C GLY A 223 73.30 35.24 16.62
N GLU A 224 72.73 35.68 17.75
CA GLU A 224 73.04 36.97 18.37
C GLU A 224 74.47 37.03 18.91
N ALA A 225 74.97 35.95 19.51
CA ALA A 225 76.35 35.88 20.02
C ALA A 225 77.42 35.85 18.91
N ALA A 226 77.05 35.42 17.70
CA ALA A 226 77.94 35.35 16.54
C ALA A 226 78.08 36.69 15.79
N VAL A 227 77.22 37.68 16.08
CA VAL A 227 77.22 39.04 15.49
C VAL A 227 78.06 40.00 16.34
#